data_AF-A0A502FIU0-F1
#
_entry.id   AF-A0A502FIU0-F1
#
_cell.length_a   1.000
_cell.length_b   1.000
_cell.length_c   1.000
_cell.angle_alpha   90.00
_cell.angle_beta   90.00
_cell.angle_gamma   90.00
#
_symmetry.space_group_name_H-M   'P 1'
#
loop_
_entity.id
_entity.type
_entity.pdbx_description
1 polymer ?
#
loop_
_entity_poly.entity_id
_entity_poly.type
_entity_poly.pdbx_seq_one_letter_code
_entity_poly.pdbx_strand_id
1 'polypeptide(L)' 'MKTPVTVRIEAGLLEELRQLAREENRTLTNLIETVLRQRLAGAVPSSSASEAKAVPARTAKRKKDKPTNAA' A
#
# COMPACT_ATOMS: atom_id res chain seq x y z
N MET A 1 12.41 -18.32 15.73
CA MET A 1 12.57 -17.66 17.04
C MET A 1 12.34 -16.16 16.87
N LYS A 2 11.76 -15.47 17.86
CA LYS A 2 11.59 -14.01 17.80
C LYS A 2 12.80 -13.32 18.45
N THR A 3 13.32 -12.28 17.81
CA THR A 3 14.42 -11.46 18.34
C THR A 3 13.84 -10.17 18.93
N PRO A 4 14.14 -9.82 20.20
CA PRO A 4 13.69 -8.57 20.78
C PRO A 4 14.39 -7.38 20.09
N VAL A 5 13.63 -6.31 19.83
CA VAL A 5 14.14 -5.06 19.25
C VAL A 5 13.59 -3.90 20.06
N THR A 6 14.45 -2.93 20.36
CA THR A 6 14.03 -1.67 20.99
C THR A 6 13.84 -0.62 19.90
N VAL A 7 12.65 0.00 19.84
CA VAL A 7 12.32 1.02 18.84
C VAL A 7 11.78 2.25 19.57
N ARG A 8 12.17 3.44 19.13
CA ARG A 8 11.59 4.70 19.63
C ARG A 8 10.42 5.08 18.74
N ILE A 9 9.24 5.17 19.35
CA ILE A 9 7.98 5.57 18.71
C ILE A 9 7.50 6.82 19.43
N GLU A 10 6.97 7.77 18.67
CA GLU A 10 6.32 8.95 19.21
C GLU A 10 5.18 8.52 20.17
N ALA A 11 4.98 9.27 21.25
CA ALA A 11 4.14 8.83 22.37
C ALA A 11 2.66 8.70 21.98
N GLY A 12 2.11 9.68 21.25
CA GLY A 12 0.73 9.63 20.76
C GLY A 12 0.50 8.45 19.81
N LEU A 13 1.41 8.25 18.86
CA LEU A 13 1.36 7.11 17.95
C LEU A 13 1.41 5.77 18.69
N LEU A 14 2.22 5.65 19.74
CA LEU A 14 2.27 4.43 20.55
C LEU A 14 0.93 4.16 21.27
N GLU A 15 0.25 5.21 21.75
CA GLU A 15 -1.07 5.09 22.36
C GLU A 15 -2.12 4.64 21.35
N GLU A 16 -2.15 5.24 20.17
CA GLU A 16 -3.05 4.85 19.08
C GLU A 16 -2.83 3.39 18.65
N LEU A 17 -1.57 2.96 18.49
CA LEU A 17 -1.24 1.57 18.14
C LEU A 17 -1.65 0.58 19.24
N ARG A 18 -1.54 0.97 20.51
CA ARG A 18 -2.01 0.14 21.63
C ARG A 18 -3.53 0.04 21.64
N GLN A 19 -4.22 1.12 21.35
CA GLN A 19 -5.68 1.13 21.28
C GLN A 19 -6.17 0.23 20.13
N LEU A 20 -5.58 0.38 18.93
CA LEU A 20 -5.88 -0.48 17.79
C LEU A 20 -5.63 -1.96 18.10
N ALA A 21 -4.51 -2.29 18.78
CA ALA A 21 -4.22 -3.68 19.16
C ALA A 21 -5.28 -4.26 20.09
N ARG A 22 -5.82 -3.45 21.03
CA ARG A 22 -6.91 -3.88 21.92
C ARG A 22 -8.21 -4.11 21.16
N GLU A 23 -8.58 -3.20 20.26
CA GLU A 23 -9.80 -3.31 19.44
C GLU A 23 -9.78 -4.58 18.57
N GLU A 24 -8.60 -4.94 18.05
CA GLU A 24 -8.43 -6.16 17.26
C GLU A 24 -8.26 -7.44 18.08
N ASN A 25 -8.28 -7.36 19.43
CA ASN A 25 -7.99 -8.46 20.36
C ASN A 25 -6.60 -9.12 20.13
N ARG A 26 -5.56 -8.30 19.94
CA ARG A 26 -4.18 -8.74 19.64
C ARG A 26 -3.17 -8.06 20.56
N THR A 27 -1.98 -8.63 20.63
CA THR A 27 -0.84 -7.94 21.27
C THR A 27 -0.24 -6.90 20.32
N LEU A 28 0.31 -5.82 20.87
CA LEU A 28 1.02 -4.79 20.09
C LEU A 28 2.13 -5.40 19.22
N THR A 29 2.87 -6.39 19.75
CA THR A 29 3.92 -7.10 19.01
C THR A 29 3.35 -7.85 17.81
N ASN A 30 2.21 -8.54 17.95
CA ASN A 30 1.58 -9.26 16.84
C ASN A 30 1.00 -8.29 15.80
N LEU A 31 0.46 -7.15 16.23
CA LEU A 31 -0.01 -6.09 15.34
C LEU A 31 1.15 -5.56 14.49
N ILE A 32 2.25 -5.15 15.13
CA ILE A 32 3.44 -4.65 14.44
C ILE A 32 4.00 -5.72 13.49
N GLU A 33 4.13 -6.96 13.94
CA GLU A 33 4.63 -8.06 13.12
C GLU A 33 3.74 -8.30 11.89
N THR A 34 2.42 -8.29 12.05
CA THR A 34 1.46 -8.47 10.96
C THR A 34 1.58 -7.36 9.92
N VAL A 35 1.60 -6.10 10.35
CA VAL A 35 1.71 -4.95 9.46
C VAL A 35 3.04 -4.97 8.72
N LEU A 36 4.15 -5.27 9.40
CA LEU A 36 5.47 -5.39 8.76
C LEU A 36 5.48 -6.51 7.71
N ARG A 37 4.88 -7.67 7.99
CA ARG A 37 4.76 -8.75 7.02
C ARG A 37 3.91 -8.35 5.81
N GLN A 38 2.78 -7.68 6.02
CA GLN A 38 1.93 -7.18 4.93
C GLN A 38 2.68 -6.17 4.06
N ARG A 39 3.43 -5.26 4.68
CA ARG A 39 4.27 -4.29 3.97
C ARG A 39 5.35 -5.00 3.15
N LEU A 40 6.03 -6.00 3.70
CA LEU A 40 7.04 -6.78 2.96
C LEU A 40 6.42 -7.61 1.82
N ALA A 41 5.26 -8.21 2.04
CA ALA A 41 4.54 -8.96 1.02
C ALA A 41 4.04 -8.07 -0.13
N GLY A 42 3.69 -6.81 0.17
CA GLY A 42 3.36 -5.79 -0.83
C GLY A 42 4.56 -5.01 -1.38
N ALA A 43 5.76 -5.17 -0.80
CA ALA A 43 6.99 -4.44 -1.12
C ALA A 43 7.99 -5.25 -1.95
N VAL A 44 7.50 -6.20 -2.76
CA VAL A 44 8.24 -6.55 -3.99
C VAL A 44 7.80 -5.58 -5.10
N PRO A 45 8.35 -4.36 -5.12
CA PRO A 45 8.88 -3.84 -6.38
C PRO A 45 10.40 -3.83 -6.26
N SER A 46 11.03 -4.48 -7.23
CA SER A 46 12.45 -4.45 -7.50
C SER A 46 13.01 -3.02 -7.43
N SER A 47 13.73 -2.68 -6.38
CA SER A 47 14.58 -1.48 -6.38
C SER A 47 15.88 -1.79 -7.12
N SER A 48 15.78 -1.96 -8.44
CA SER A 48 16.88 -1.77 -9.39
C SER A 48 16.29 -1.34 -10.74
N ALA A 49 15.98 -0.05 -10.87
CA ALA A 49 16.09 0.72 -12.11
C ALA A 49 15.46 2.11 -11.89
N SER A 50 16.27 3.02 -11.39
CA SER A 50 16.16 4.41 -11.81
C SER A 50 16.63 4.47 -13.25
N GLU A 51 15.72 4.45 -14.22
CA GLU A 51 15.97 5.08 -15.52
C GLU A 51 14.67 5.71 -16.03
N ALA A 52 14.68 7.03 -15.97
CA ALA A 52 13.76 7.89 -16.65
C ALA A 52 13.78 7.60 -18.16
N LYS A 53 12.61 7.46 -18.79
CA LYS A 53 12.38 8.02 -20.13
C LYS A 53 10.88 8.20 -20.44
N ALA A 54 10.52 9.47 -20.46
CA ALA A 54 9.69 10.14 -21.46
C ALA A 54 8.27 9.61 -21.74
N VAL A 55 7.31 10.39 -21.24
CA VAL A 55 6.00 10.61 -21.84
C VAL A 55 6.17 11.35 -23.19
N PRO A 56 5.39 11.01 -24.22
CA PRO A 56 4.58 12.05 -24.89
C PRO A 56 3.15 11.52 -25.11
N ALA A 57 2.13 12.18 -24.57
CA ALA A 57 1.42 13.34 -25.13
C ALA A 57 0.38 13.00 -26.23
N ARG A 58 -0.90 13.04 -25.80
CA ARG A 58 -2.16 13.34 -26.50
C ARG A 58 -2.18 13.38 -28.04
N THR A 59 -3.18 12.72 -28.64
CA THR A 59 -4.05 13.36 -29.64
C THR A 59 -5.48 12.83 -29.56
N ALA A 60 -6.42 13.74 -29.29
CA ALA A 60 -7.85 13.53 -29.39
C ALA A 60 -8.29 13.57 -30.86
N LYS A 61 -9.29 12.76 -31.26
CA LYS A 61 -10.26 13.16 -32.30
C LYS A 61 -11.55 12.35 -32.22
N ARG A 62 -12.63 13.09 -31.95
CA ARG A 62 -14.05 12.71 -32.09
C ARG A 62 -14.42 12.36 -33.54
N LYS A 63 -15.36 11.42 -33.72
CA LYS A 63 -16.52 11.42 -34.65
C LYS A 63 -17.08 9.99 -34.67
N LYS A 64 -18.36 9.67 -34.89
CA LYS A 64 -19.65 10.37 -34.98
C LYS A 64 -20.66 9.28 -35.40
N ASP A 65 -21.81 9.21 -34.72
CA ASP A 65 -23.14 8.69 -35.12
C ASP A 65 -23.37 7.25 -35.69
N LYS A 66 -24.24 6.48 -34.97
CA LYS A 66 -25.49 5.72 -35.31
C LYS A 66 -25.78 5.25 -36.77
N PRO A 67 -26.81 4.39 -37.07
CA PRO A 67 -27.64 3.44 -36.26
C PRO A 67 -27.97 2.05 -36.93
N THR A 68 -28.65 1.17 -36.16
CA THR A 68 -29.75 0.20 -36.50
C THR A 68 -29.66 -0.88 -37.61
N ASN A 69 -29.93 -2.14 -37.23
CA ASN A 69 -31.04 -3.02 -37.70
C ASN A 69 -30.99 -4.33 -36.86
N ALA A 70 -31.99 -4.77 -36.10
CA ALA A 70 -33.34 -5.25 -36.45
C ALA A 70 -33.34 -6.42 -37.46
N ALA A 71 -33.35 -7.64 -36.92
CA ALA A 71 -34.08 -8.81 -37.41
C ALA A 71 -34.15 -9.84 -36.28
#